data_AF-A0A9E4EIU0-F1
#
_entry.id   AF-A0A9E4EIU0-F1
#
_cell.length_a   1.000
_cell.length_b   1.000
_cell.length_c   1.000
_cell.angle_alpha   90.00
_cell.angle_beta   90.00
_cell.angle_gamma   90.00
#
_symmetry.space_group_name_H-M   'P 1'
#
loop_
_entity.id
_entity.type
_entity.pdbx_description
1 polymer ?
#
loop_
_entity_poly.entity_id
_entity_poly.type
_entity_poly.pdbx_seq_one_letter_code
_entity_poly.pdbx_strand_id
1 'polypeptide(L)'
;MSRLNSHRLLAVLVVVFIGWGQADARPARVVQLPNGSMIGCASCHVNPGGGGTLTPFGRDINNNYLVPSGRSGVVQWNAMLAMLDSDGDGVSNGWELGDPDGDGMTDASIQVTNPGDPNSFVQQQPVTPAVTSFVIGGVTLQEDVKNPPVPSGMQQFEITFNSSVLSQTVEGIDIEGLDFVAFPPMLIELIAGAPDLAMSEDRMKLTGTVNLPAGASYQMLIGSSDVAPIAEVQQYFWGTVELPDAVVSGAGILSEGFTLSDEPGSAVLIDPELYSEALMAGDDTDLFERAIVRIANLNEQLAFELKHVPDGSYMLGLNQDVVDAQGNRVELGAFVGINLFTGEVDPAALIQVVNGASVTDLQIVLQTPPEPVDIRAVSVQSVDAETNSFFIQRNGQQVRVDVSQALMITLDQRNPEDIIAIFFSGNIEDLAQLILPISDLMAGDTVSVLGFSLTETAIQALIVIRQAPSQTRSADMDGDGDVDFSDFLLFAAAFGTSEGVPGYNAAADLDGDGTVAFSDFLIFANAFGKPAG
;
A
#
# COMPACT_ATOMS: atom_id res chain seq x y z
N MET A 1 53.19 -25.22 -104.32
CA MET A 1 54.05 -25.84 -103.29
C MET A 1 53.94 -24.93 -102.08
N SER A 2 53.56 -25.28 -100.86
CA SER A 2 53.44 -26.54 -100.12
C SER A 2 52.36 -26.39 -99.04
N ARG A 3 51.80 -27.51 -98.61
CA ARG A 3 50.87 -27.65 -97.47
C ARG A 3 51.56 -27.30 -96.13
N LEU A 4 50.78 -26.91 -95.12
CA LEU A 4 50.66 -27.65 -93.84
C LEU A 4 49.46 -27.15 -93.00
N ASN A 5 48.77 -28.10 -92.37
CA ASN A 5 47.69 -27.96 -91.37
C ASN A 5 48.26 -27.38 -90.04
N SER A 6 47.56 -27.01 -88.97
CA SER A 6 46.31 -27.48 -88.35
C SER A 6 45.93 -26.60 -87.12
N HIS A 7 44.67 -26.75 -86.65
CA HIS A 7 44.12 -26.44 -85.30
C HIS A 7 43.63 -25.01 -85.02
N ARG A 8 42.30 -24.80 -85.05
CA ARG A 8 41.34 -24.80 -83.89
C ARG A 8 41.40 -23.52 -83.05
N LEU A 9 40.41 -22.63 -83.13
CA LEU A 9 39.21 -22.62 -82.28
C LEU A 9 38.37 -21.35 -82.52
N LEU A 10 37.06 -21.57 -82.45
CA LEU A 10 35.95 -20.68 -82.70
C LEU A 10 35.87 -19.59 -81.61
N ALA A 11 35.93 -18.32 -81.97
CA ALA A 11 35.60 -17.23 -81.06
C ALA A 11 34.07 -17.07 -81.02
N VAL A 12 33.44 -17.62 -79.97
CA VAL A 12 32.03 -17.35 -79.65
C VAL A 12 31.96 -16.00 -78.95
N LEU A 13 31.37 -15.02 -79.63
CA LEU A 13 31.09 -13.71 -79.07
C LEU A 13 29.79 -13.82 -78.26
N VAL A 14 29.92 -14.03 -76.94
CA VAL A 14 28.79 -13.99 -76.01
C VAL A 14 28.43 -12.54 -75.76
N VAL A 15 27.33 -12.08 -76.38
CA VAL A 15 26.68 -10.82 -76.01
C VAL A 15 25.92 -11.06 -74.71
N VAL A 16 26.52 -10.64 -73.59
CA VAL A 16 25.83 -10.58 -72.30
C VAL A 16 24.90 -9.37 -72.33
N PHE A 17 23.60 -9.61 -72.54
CA PHE A 17 22.57 -8.64 -72.18
C PHE A 17 22.52 -8.57 -70.65
N ILE A 18 23.24 -7.60 -70.07
CA ILE A 18 22.98 -7.19 -68.69
C ILE A 18 21.63 -6.49 -68.73
N GLY A 19 20.58 -7.20 -68.35
CA GLY A 19 19.30 -6.58 -68.02
C GLY A 19 19.55 -5.68 -66.82
N TRP A 20 19.55 -4.37 -67.04
CA TRP A 20 19.43 -3.39 -65.96
C TRP A 20 17.99 -3.51 -65.46
N GLY A 21 17.74 -4.48 -64.59
CA GLY A 21 16.61 -4.37 -63.69
C GLY A 21 16.88 -3.12 -62.87
N GLN A 22 16.09 -2.08 -63.06
CA GLN A 22 16.07 -1.00 -62.09
C GLN A 22 15.70 -1.65 -60.77
N ALA A 23 16.69 -1.76 -59.88
CA ALA A 23 16.43 -1.98 -58.47
C ALA A 23 15.82 -0.68 -57.98
N ASP A 24 14.52 -0.51 -58.20
CA ASP A 24 13.74 0.49 -57.48
C ASP A 24 13.87 0.13 -56.00
N ALA A 25 14.77 0.84 -55.31
CA ALA A 25 14.73 0.93 -53.86
C ALA A 25 13.36 1.50 -53.51
N ARG A 26 12.40 0.63 -53.18
CA ARG A 26 10.99 1.00 -53.05
C ARG A 26 10.84 2.03 -51.92
N PRO A 27 10.50 3.31 -52.22
CA PRO A 27 10.26 4.33 -51.19
C PRO A 27 8.95 4.09 -50.44
N ALA A 28 8.13 3.13 -50.90
CA ALA A 28 6.76 2.93 -50.47
C ALA A 28 6.60 2.74 -48.96
N ARG A 29 7.60 2.19 -48.26
CA ARG A 29 7.56 2.01 -46.79
C ARG A 29 8.03 3.24 -46.03
N VAL A 30 9.01 3.97 -46.58
CA VAL A 30 9.54 5.19 -45.97
C VAL A 30 8.44 6.26 -45.85
N VAL A 31 7.56 6.34 -46.84
CA VAL A 31 6.42 7.27 -46.84
C VAL A 31 5.24 6.81 -45.97
N GLN A 32 5.31 5.61 -45.38
CA GLN A 32 4.31 5.09 -44.44
C GLN A 32 4.67 5.42 -42.99
N LEU A 33 5.84 6.04 -42.76
CA LEU A 33 6.31 6.48 -41.46
C LEU A 33 6.17 8.00 -41.33
N PRO A 34 5.79 8.53 -40.16
CA PRO A 34 5.87 9.96 -39.89
C PRO A 34 7.30 10.43 -40.14
N ASN A 35 7.44 11.54 -40.86
CA ASN A 35 8.74 12.12 -41.22
C ASN A 35 9.77 11.18 -41.88
N GLY A 36 9.39 9.95 -42.27
CA GLY A 36 10.33 8.93 -42.73
C GLY A 36 11.11 9.34 -43.97
N SER A 37 10.53 10.20 -44.82
CA SER A 37 11.21 10.75 -46.00
C SER A 37 12.43 11.61 -45.67
N MET A 38 12.52 12.18 -44.46
CA MET A 38 13.69 12.96 -44.04
C MET A 38 14.91 12.08 -43.77
N ILE A 39 14.70 10.81 -43.39
CA ILE A 39 15.76 9.84 -43.08
C ILE A 39 16.01 8.90 -44.27
N GLY A 40 14.95 8.57 -45.02
CA GLY A 40 15.03 7.67 -46.16
C GLY A 40 15.10 6.21 -45.76
N CYS A 41 15.70 5.37 -46.62
CA CYS A 41 15.79 3.93 -46.34
C CYS A 41 16.69 3.58 -45.16
N ALA A 42 17.48 4.52 -44.66
CA ALA A 42 18.38 4.33 -43.53
C ALA A 42 17.65 4.04 -42.21
N SER A 43 16.36 4.43 -42.10
CA SER A 43 15.55 4.11 -40.91
C SER A 43 15.33 2.60 -40.75
N CYS A 44 14.98 1.90 -41.83
CA CYS A 44 14.74 0.45 -41.80
C CYS A 44 15.95 -0.41 -42.20
N HIS A 45 16.95 0.15 -42.88
CA HIS A 45 18.06 -0.62 -43.46
C HIS A 45 19.43 -0.02 -43.10
N VAL A 46 20.38 -0.90 -42.79
CA VAL A 46 21.79 -0.51 -42.58
C VAL A 46 22.39 0.11 -43.84
N ASN A 47 21.93 -0.30 -45.02
CA ASN A 47 22.27 0.35 -46.28
C ASN A 47 21.33 1.54 -46.54
N PRO A 48 21.82 2.79 -46.62
CA PRO A 48 20.99 3.97 -46.91
C PRO A 48 20.30 3.94 -48.28
N GLY A 49 20.80 3.13 -49.21
CA GLY A 49 20.14 2.86 -50.50
C GLY A 49 18.97 1.85 -50.42
N GLY A 50 18.67 1.33 -49.24
CA GLY A 50 17.64 0.32 -49.00
C GLY A 50 18.07 -1.12 -49.32
N GLY A 51 17.24 -2.07 -48.87
CA GLY A 51 17.53 -3.50 -49.00
C GLY A 51 18.70 -3.97 -48.12
N GLY A 52 18.95 -5.29 -48.13
CA GLY A 52 19.98 -5.89 -47.28
C GLY A 52 19.58 -5.95 -45.81
N THR A 53 20.56 -5.92 -44.92
CA THR A 53 20.38 -6.06 -43.46
C THR A 53 19.48 -4.96 -42.90
N LEU A 54 18.51 -5.35 -42.07
CA LEU A 54 17.62 -4.43 -41.36
C LEU A 54 18.33 -3.85 -40.13
N THR A 55 18.05 -2.57 -39.84
CA THR A 55 18.30 -1.97 -38.53
C THR A 55 17.42 -2.64 -37.47
N PRO A 56 17.64 -2.38 -36.17
CA PRO A 56 16.71 -2.79 -35.12
C PRO A 56 15.26 -2.33 -35.40
N PHE A 57 15.04 -1.05 -35.69
CA PHE A 57 13.72 -0.53 -36.08
C PHE A 57 13.13 -1.20 -37.33
N GLY A 58 13.94 -1.38 -38.37
CA GLY A 58 13.50 -2.09 -39.57
C GLY A 58 13.08 -3.55 -39.30
N ARG A 59 13.70 -4.18 -38.30
CA ARG A 59 13.37 -5.55 -37.87
C ARG A 59 12.08 -5.59 -37.08
N ASP A 60 11.83 -4.63 -36.19
CA ASP A 60 10.57 -4.52 -35.46
C ASP A 60 9.40 -4.34 -36.43
N ILE A 61 9.55 -3.41 -37.39
CA ILE A 61 8.59 -3.25 -38.48
C ILE A 61 8.38 -4.58 -39.20
N ASN A 62 9.44 -5.19 -39.71
CA ASN A 62 9.34 -6.40 -40.55
C ASN A 62 8.68 -7.59 -39.84
N ASN A 63 8.94 -7.75 -38.54
CA ASN A 63 8.49 -8.89 -37.78
C ASN A 63 7.08 -8.70 -37.23
N ASN A 64 6.74 -7.49 -36.79
CA ASN A 64 5.58 -7.27 -35.92
C ASN A 64 4.56 -6.27 -36.50
N TYR A 65 4.99 -5.33 -37.34
CA TYR A 65 4.15 -4.20 -37.76
C TYR A 65 3.89 -4.13 -39.28
N LEU A 66 3.83 -5.29 -39.96
CA LEU A 66 3.45 -5.38 -41.38
C LEU A 66 2.16 -6.16 -41.59
N VAL A 67 1.20 -5.53 -42.27
CA VAL A 67 -0.06 -6.17 -42.67
C VAL A 67 -0.29 -6.07 -44.19
N PRO A 68 -0.42 -7.19 -44.92
CA PRO A 68 -0.02 -8.55 -44.51
C PRO A 68 1.50 -8.63 -44.33
N SER A 69 2.01 -9.66 -43.64
CA SER A 69 3.46 -9.80 -43.47
C SER A 69 4.20 -9.95 -44.81
N GLY A 70 5.49 -9.59 -44.81
CA GLY A 70 6.38 -9.72 -45.97
C GLY A 70 6.34 -8.53 -46.94
N ARG A 71 6.81 -8.77 -48.18
CA ARG A 71 7.15 -7.70 -49.15
C ARG A 71 5.98 -6.84 -49.62
N SER A 72 4.76 -7.35 -49.54
CA SER A 72 3.52 -6.63 -49.89
C SER A 72 2.89 -5.90 -48.70
N GLY A 73 3.43 -6.08 -47.49
CA GLY A 73 2.89 -5.48 -46.29
C GLY A 73 3.01 -3.97 -46.25
N VAL A 74 2.02 -3.35 -45.61
CA VAL A 74 1.98 -1.93 -45.26
C VAL A 74 2.39 -1.80 -43.80
N VAL A 75 3.25 -0.82 -43.49
CA VAL A 75 3.63 -0.50 -42.11
C VAL A 75 2.39 -0.09 -41.34
N GLN A 76 2.15 -0.75 -40.21
CA GLN A 76 1.13 -0.36 -39.23
C GLN A 76 1.80 0.56 -38.22
N TRP A 77 1.90 1.84 -38.57
CA TRP A 77 2.32 2.86 -37.62
C TRP A 77 1.21 3.05 -36.58
N ASN A 78 1.57 2.93 -35.30
CA ASN A 78 0.68 3.07 -34.15
C ASN A 78 1.51 3.38 -32.90
N ALA A 79 0.84 3.68 -31.78
CA ALA A 79 1.50 3.97 -30.51
C ALA A 79 2.45 2.87 -30.03
N MET A 80 2.19 1.59 -30.36
CA MET A 80 3.09 0.49 -29.98
C MET A 80 4.44 0.61 -30.66
N LEU A 81 4.45 0.83 -31.98
CA LEU A 81 5.70 1.01 -32.72
C LEU A 81 6.36 2.35 -32.37
N ALA A 82 5.57 3.41 -32.16
CA ALA A 82 6.06 4.72 -31.77
C ALA A 82 6.78 4.69 -30.41
N MET A 83 6.30 3.93 -29.42
CA MET A 83 6.94 3.88 -28.10
C MET A 83 8.18 2.99 -27.99
N LEU A 84 8.44 2.09 -28.94
CA LEU A 84 9.63 1.24 -28.86
C LEU A 84 10.90 2.09 -28.97
N ASP A 85 11.84 1.87 -28.07
CA ASP A 85 13.26 2.22 -28.27
C ASP A 85 13.92 1.08 -29.05
N SER A 86 13.77 1.13 -30.38
CA SER A 86 14.16 0.00 -31.22
C SER A 86 15.66 -0.21 -31.25
N ASP A 87 16.47 0.85 -31.24
CA ASP A 87 17.92 0.75 -31.36
C ASP A 87 18.69 0.89 -30.03
N GLY A 88 18.00 1.19 -28.94
CA GLY A 88 18.48 1.08 -27.57
C GLY A 88 19.23 2.32 -27.08
N ASP A 89 18.94 3.49 -27.64
CA ASP A 89 19.60 4.75 -27.27
C ASP A 89 18.85 5.57 -26.21
N GLY A 90 17.71 5.04 -25.74
CA GLY A 90 16.87 5.64 -24.71
C GLY A 90 15.82 6.61 -25.24
N VAL A 91 15.67 6.76 -26.56
CA VAL A 91 14.62 7.57 -27.19
C VAL A 91 13.67 6.66 -27.98
N SER A 92 12.37 6.87 -27.85
CA SER A 92 11.38 6.06 -28.58
C SER A 92 11.31 6.46 -30.07
N ASN A 93 10.99 5.51 -30.94
CA ASN A 93 10.81 5.72 -32.38
C ASN A 93 9.90 6.91 -32.75
N GLY A 94 8.83 7.12 -31.99
CA GLY A 94 7.83 8.16 -32.20
C GLY A 94 8.41 9.54 -31.97
N TRP A 95 9.08 9.73 -30.85
CA TRP A 95 9.86 10.92 -30.56
C TRP A 95 10.93 11.20 -31.63
N GLU A 96 11.62 10.18 -32.11
CA GLU A 96 12.62 10.36 -33.16
C GLU A 96 12.00 10.70 -34.52
N LEU A 97 10.82 10.18 -34.82
CA LEU A 97 10.07 10.48 -36.04
C LEU A 97 9.16 11.71 -35.90
N GLY A 98 9.18 12.39 -34.75
CA GLY A 98 8.39 13.58 -34.47
C GLY A 98 6.90 13.33 -34.35
N ASP A 99 6.49 12.12 -33.98
CA ASP A 99 5.12 11.68 -33.71
C ASP A 99 5.12 10.77 -32.46
N PRO A 100 5.22 11.35 -31.24
CA PRO A 100 5.42 10.59 -30.00
C PRO A 100 4.24 9.69 -29.61
N ASP A 101 3.01 10.09 -29.93
CA ASP A 101 1.79 9.34 -29.59
C ASP A 101 1.41 8.29 -30.65
N GLY A 102 2.04 8.38 -31.83
CA GLY A 102 1.89 7.40 -32.90
C GLY A 102 0.55 7.50 -33.63
N ASP A 103 -0.13 8.64 -33.56
CA ASP A 103 -1.42 8.89 -34.22
C ASP A 103 -1.28 9.24 -35.72
N GLY A 104 -0.03 9.44 -36.18
CA GLY A 104 0.32 9.82 -37.54
C GLY A 104 0.43 11.33 -37.78
N MET A 105 0.21 12.16 -36.76
CA MET A 105 0.23 13.61 -36.80
C MET A 105 1.53 14.13 -36.16
N THR A 106 2.46 14.56 -37.02
CA THR A 106 3.77 15.01 -36.55
C THR A 106 3.73 16.34 -35.82
N ASP A 107 4.44 16.46 -34.69
CA ASP A 107 4.77 17.72 -34.04
C ASP A 107 6.05 18.33 -34.64
N ALA A 108 5.89 19.47 -35.31
CA ALA A 108 6.99 20.20 -35.93
C ALA A 108 7.99 20.80 -34.94
N SER A 109 7.68 20.81 -33.64
CA SER A 109 8.60 21.26 -32.58
C SER A 109 9.72 20.25 -32.29
N ILE A 110 9.52 18.99 -32.70
CA ILE A 110 10.43 17.89 -32.41
C ILE A 110 11.51 17.79 -33.49
N GLN A 111 12.76 17.69 -33.06
CA GLN A 111 13.87 17.44 -33.98
C GLN A 111 13.89 15.96 -34.39
N VAL A 112 13.67 15.70 -35.67
CA VAL A 112 13.69 14.33 -36.19
C VAL A 112 15.10 13.73 -36.19
N THR A 113 15.20 12.51 -35.67
CA THR A 113 16.41 11.69 -35.63
C THR A 113 16.15 10.30 -36.23
N ASN A 114 17.03 9.31 -36.06
CA ASN A 114 16.97 8.08 -36.85
C ASN A 114 16.79 6.84 -35.95
N PRO A 115 15.59 6.23 -35.93
CA PRO A 115 15.28 5.13 -35.02
C PRO A 115 16.00 3.81 -35.29
N GLY A 116 16.81 3.77 -36.34
CA GLY A 116 17.65 2.62 -36.67
C GLY A 116 19.13 2.82 -36.36
N ASP A 117 19.55 3.96 -35.80
CA ASP A 117 20.93 4.32 -35.53
C ASP A 117 21.10 4.90 -34.11
N PRO A 118 21.65 4.12 -33.14
CA PRO A 118 21.72 4.50 -31.73
C PRO A 118 22.72 5.64 -31.43
N ASN A 119 23.32 6.23 -32.46
CA ASN A 119 24.16 7.42 -32.36
C ASN A 119 23.45 8.68 -32.89
N SER A 120 22.21 8.53 -33.34
CA SER A 120 21.41 9.58 -33.95
C SER A 120 20.19 9.83 -33.07
N PHE A 121 20.41 10.52 -31.95
CA PHE A 121 19.36 10.94 -31.04
C PHE A 121 19.57 12.39 -30.58
N VAL A 122 18.49 13.00 -30.13
CA VAL A 122 18.53 14.13 -29.22
C VAL A 122 18.12 13.60 -27.88
N GLN A 123 18.98 13.76 -26.87
CA GLN A 123 18.64 13.36 -25.50
C GLN A 123 17.40 14.13 -25.07
N GLN A 124 16.30 13.42 -24.97
CA GLN A 124 15.08 13.97 -24.40
C GLN A 124 15.16 13.79 -22.89
N GLN A 125 14.62 14.76 -22.15
CA GLN A 125 14.31 14.47 -20.77
C GLN A 125 13.24 13.38 -20.79
N PRO A 126 13.43 12.26 -20.07
CA PRO A 126 12.38 11.27 -19.93
C PRO A 126 11.12 12.00 -19.46
N VAL A 127 10.04 11.88 -20.22
CA VAL A 127 8.74 12.37 -19.76
C VAL A 127 8.22 11.29 -18.83
N THR A 128 8.26 11.55 -17.52
CA THR A 128 7.62 10.66 -16.55
C THR A 128 6.12 10.63 -16.83
N PRO A 129 5.52 9.44 -17.05
CA PRO A 129 4.08 9.32 -17.20
C PRO A 129 3.37 9.92 -15.99
N ALA A 130 2.29 10.67 -16.24
CA ALA A 130 1.47 11.30 -15.20
C ALA A 130 0.03 11.47 -15.71
N VAL A 131 -0.95 11.48 -14.79
CA VAL A 131 -2.34 11.75 -15.15
C VAL A 131 -2.55 13.25 -15.32
N THR A 132 -3.15 13.65 -16.44
CA THR A 132 -3.51 15.04 -16.75
C THR A 132 -4.99 15.31 -16.58
N SER A 133 -5.82 14.27 -16.64
CA SER A 133 -7.26 14.35 -16.40
C SER A 133 -7.78 13.00 -15.93
N PHE A 134 -8.51 12.99 -14.81
CA PHE A 134 -9.24 11.83 -14.35
C PHE A 134 -10.72 12.18 -14.22
N VAL A 135 -11.56 11.57 -15.07
CA VAL A 135 -13.01 11.72 -15.05
C VAL A 135 -13.64 10.43 -14.56
N ILE A 136 -14.57 10.50 -13.62
CA ILE A 136 -15.35 9.35 -13.14
C ILE A 136 -16.79 9.77 -12.83
N GLY A 137 -17.76 9.02 -13.35
CA GLY A 137 -19.19 9.33 -13.19
C GLY A 137 -19.59 10.75 -13.60
N GLY A 138 -18.87 11.33 -14.57
CA GLY A 138 -19.08 12.70 -15.06
C GLY A 138 -18.42 13.80 -14.22
N VAL A 139 -17.67 13.45 -13.16
CA VAL A 139 -16.89 14.39 -12.35
C VAL A 139 -15.43 14.35 -12.79
N THR A 140 -14.86 15.49 -13.16
CA THR A 140 -13.41 15.63 -13.36
C THR A 140 -12.77 15.85 -11.99
N LEU A 141 -11.98 14.88 -11.53
CA LEU A 141 -11.28 14.94 -10.26
C LEU A 141 -10.12 15.93 -10.35
N GLN A 142 -9.94 16.69 -9.27
CA GLN A 142 -8.83 17.57 -9.00
C GLN A 142 -7.93 16.93 -7.94
N GLU A 143 -6.63 17.07 -8.15
CA GLU A 143 -5.59 16.60 -7.25
C GLU A 143 -5.59 17.39 -5.93
N ASP A 144 -5.23 16.74 -4.83
CA ASP A 144 -5.02 17.33 -3.50
C ASP A 144 -6.20 18.11 -2.89
N VAL A 145 -7.39 17.95 -3.45
CA VAL A 145 -8.61 18.60 -2.96
C VAL A 145 -9.75 17.61 -2.80
N LYS A 146 -10.73 18.01 -2.00
CA LYS A 146 -12.03 17.36 -1.91
C LYS A 146 -12.79 17.51 -3.22
N ASN A 147 -13.05 16.39 -3.88
CA ASN A 147 -13.88 16.36 -5.08
C ASN A 147 -15.38 16.24 -4.77
N PRO A 148 -16.26 16.72 -5.67
CA PRO A 148 -17.70 16.50 -5.57
C PRO A 148 -18.07 15.01 -5.58
N PRO A 149 -19.24 14.64 -5.02
CA PRO A 149 -19.69 13.26 -5.01
C PRO A 149 -19.88 12.70 -6.41
N VAL A 150 -19.39 11.49 -6.61
CA VAL A 150 -19.59 10.70 -7.83
C VAL A 150 -20.86 9.84 -7.66
N PRO A 151 -21.73 9.70 -8.68
CA PRO A 151 -22.90 8.81 -8.54
C PRO A 151 -22.50 7.36 -8.21
N SER A 152 -23.19 6.72 -7.28
CA SER A 152 -23.03 5.28 -7.01
C SER A 152 -23.56 4.41 -8.16
N GLY A 153 -23.17 3.14 -8.18
CA GLY A 153 -23.52 2.16 -9.21
C GLY A 153 -22.51 2.14 -10.36
N MET A 154 -22.93 1.61 -11.51
CA MET A 154 -22.07 1.52 -12.69
C MET A 154 -21.75 2.91 -13.24
N GLN A 155 -20.49 3.32 -13.14
CA GLN A 155 -19.97 4.59 -13.66
C GLN A 155 -18.91 4.36 -14.72
N GLN A 156 -18.88 5.25 -15.71
CA GLN A 156 -17.76 5.32 -16.64
C GLN A 156 -16.61 6.12 -16.01
N PHE A 157 -15.38 5.70 -16.30
CA PHE A 157 -14.19 6.49 -16.02
C PHE A 157 -13.34 6.67 -17.28
N GLU A 158 -12.59 7.77 -17.32
CA GLU A 158 -11.57 8.09 -18.31
C GLU A 158 -10.38 8.73 -17.60
N ILE A 159 -9.20 8.12 -17.74
CA ILE A 159 -7.92 8.63 -17.23
C ILE A 159 -7.09 8.99 -18.45
N THR A 160 -6.64 10.24 -18.55
CA THR A 160 -5.80 10.76 -19.63
C THR A 160 -4.39 11.01 -19.11
N PHE A 161 -3.38 10.56 -19.85
CA PHE A 161 -1.96 10.69 -19.52
C PHE A 161 -1.30 11.86 -20.27
N ASN A 162 -0.15 12.32 -19.79
CA ASN A 162 0.69 13.32 -20.45
C ASN A 162 1.55 12.74 -21.60
N SER A 163 1.71 11.41 -21.62
CA SER A 163 2.48 10.66 -22.61
C SER A 163 1.89 9.27 -22.79
N SER A 164 2.17 8.62 -23.93
CA SER A 164 1.69 7.27 -24.20
C SER A 164 2.26 6.29 -23.17
N VAL A 165 1.43 5.35 -22.71
CA VAL A 165 1.80 4.40 -21.66
C VAL A 165 1.83 2.96 -22.16
N LEU A 166 2.81 2.18 -21.69
CA LEU A 166 2.92 0.75 -21.97
C LEU A 166 2.20 -0.06 -20.88
N SER A 167 1.15 -0.81 -21.25
CA SER A 167 0.53 -1.80 -20.37
C SER A 167 1.27 -3.13 -20.49
N GLN A 168 1.75 -3.68 -19.36
CA GLN A 168 2.46 -4.97 -19.34
C GLN A 168 1.51 -6.17 -19.26
N THR A 169 0.31 -6.01 -18.68
CA THR A 169 -0.74 -7.03 -18.66
C THR A 169 -2.14 -6.40 -18.74
N VAL A 170 -3.09 -7.15 -19.31
CA VAL A 170 -4.54 -6.81 -19.32
C VAL A 170 -5.22 -7.32 -18.03
N GLU A 171 -4.47 -8.03 -17.18
CA GLU A 171 -4.86 -8.37 -15.81
C GLU A 171 -4.11 -7.40 -14.89
N GLY A 172 -4.78 -6.35 -14.41
CA GLY A 172 -4.16 -5.25 -13.65
C GLY A 172 -3.85 -4.02 -14.50
N ILE A 173 -3.99 -2.81 -13.95
CA ILE A 173 -3.45 -1.59 -14.56
C ILE A 173 -1.96 -1.55 -14.22
N ASP A 174 -1.17 -2.41 -14.86
CA ASP A 174 0.29 -2.36 -14.77
C ASP A 174 0.80 -1.53 -15.95
N ILE A 175 0.97 -0.24 -15.69
CA ILE A 175 1.54 0.70 -16.63
C ILE A 175 3.00 0.91 -16.26
N GLU A 176 3.90 0.70 -17.22
CA GLU A 176 5.33 0.85 -16.99
C GLU A 176 5.65 2.26 -16.45
N GLY A 177 6.16 2.31 -15.22
CA GLY A 177 6.50 3.56 -14.53
C GLY A 177 5.30 4.34 -13.96
N LEU A 178 4.09 3.76 -13.93
CA LEU A 178 2.91 4.36 -13.32
C LEU A 178 2.05 3.31 -12.58
N ASP A 179 2.15 3.30 -11.26
CA ASP A 179 1.35 2.46 -10.36
C ASP A 179 0.09 3.18 -9.90
N PHE A 180 -0.98 2.40 -9.74
CA PHE A 180 -2.27 2.85 -9.24
C PHE A 180 -2.57 2.14 -7.94
N VAL A 181 -2.66 2.91 -6.86
CA VAL A 181 -3.04 2.41 -5.54
C VAL A 181 -4.27 3.15 -5.08
N ALA A 182 -5.21 2.44 -4.45
CA ALA A 182 -6.37 3.08 -3.84
C ALA A 182 -6.60 2.56 -2.43
N PHE A 183 -7.26 3.38 -1.64
CA PHE A 183 -7.65 3.07 -0.27
C PHE A 183 -9.15 3.34 -0.10
N PRO A 184 -9.96 2.31 0.15
CA PRO A 184 -9.57 0.89 0.21
C PRO A 184 -9.15 0.32 -1.17
N PRO A 185 -8.30 -0.73 -1.22
CA PRO A 185 -7.72 -1.26 -2.46
C PRO A 185 -8.72 -1.93 -3.39
N MET A 186 -9.91 -2.26 -2.90
CA MET A 186 -11.02 -2.81 -3.69
C MET A 186 -11.36 -1.95 -4.92
N LEU A 187 -11.12 -0.63 -4.88
CA LEU A 187 -11.32 0.21 -6.07
C LEU A 187 -10.42 -0.23 -7.23
N ILE A 188 -9.12 -0.48 -6.97
CA ILE A 188 -8.19 -0.91 -8.01
C ILE A 188 -8.59 -2.27 -8.54
N GLU A 189 -8.99 -3.20 -7.67
CA GLU A 189 -9.49 -4.53 -8.08
C GLU A 189 -10.70 -4.40 -9.02
N LEU A 190 -11.63 -3.49 -8.71
CA LEU A 190 -12.83 -3.26 -9.54
C LEU A 190 -12.50 -2.60 -10.88
N ILE A 191 -11.57 -1.65 -10.91
CA ILE A 191 -11.15 -0.99 -12.15
C ILE A 191 -10.35 -1.97 -13.03
N ALA A 192 -9.40 -2.70 -12.45
CA ALA A 192 -8.58 -3.69 -13.15
C ALA A 192 -9.43 -4.86 -13.67
N GLY A 193 -10.50 -5.24 -12.95
CA GLY A 193 -11.46 -6.27 -13.35
C GLY A 193 -12.55 -5.78 -14.31
N ALA A 194 -12.54 -4.52 -14.75
CA ALA A 194 -13.57 -3.98 -15.62
C ALA A 194 -13.59 -4.70 -16.99
N PRO A 195 -14.72 -5.31 -17.40
CA PRO A 195 -14.78 -6.11 -18.63
C PRO A 195 -14.64 -5.26 -19.90
N ASP A 196 -14.83 -3.95 -19.78
CA ASP A 196 -14.69 -2.95 -20.84
C ASP A 196 -13.47 -2.05 -20.64
N LEU A 197 -12.51 -2.46 -19.81
CA LEU A 197 -11.23 -1.78 -19.67
C LEU A 197 -10.54 -1.71 -21.03
N ALA A 198 -10.28 -0.49 -21.50
CA ALA A 198 -9.73 -0.25 -22.82
C ALA A 198 -8.73 0.91 -22.78
N MET A 199 -7.57 0.66 -23.42
CA MET A 199 -6.59 1.68 -23.74
C MET A 199 -6.89 2.25 -25.13
N SER A 200 -6.83 3.57 -25.30
CA SER A 200 -6.96 4.22 -26.62
C SER A 200 -5.83 3.83 -27.58
N GLU A 201 -6.03 4.05 -28.88
CA GLU A 201 -5.04 3.69 -29.91
C GLU A 201 -3.69 4.43 -29.74
N ASP A 202 -3.75 5.69 -29.31
CA ASP A 202 -2.59 6.54 -28.96
C ASP A 202 -1.99 6.19 -27.58
N ARG A 203 -2.65 5.30 -26.82
CA ARG A 203 -2.30 4.90 -25.44
C ARG A 203 -2.17 6.07 -24.47
N MET A 204 -2.87 7.15 -24.74
CA MET A 204 -2.96 8.33 -23.89
C MET A 204 -4.17 8.27 -22.96
N LYS A 205 -5.10 7.32 -23.15
CA LYS A 205 -6.34 7.23 -22.38
C LYS A 205 -6.66 5.81 -21.95
N LEU A 206 -6.90 5.63 -20.66
CA LEU A 206 -7.50 4.44 -20.08
C LEU A 206 -8.98 4.71 -19.79
N THR A 207 -9.85 3.84 -20.29
CA THR A 207 -11.31 3.97 -20.12
C THR A 207 -11.91 2.65 -19.65
N GLY A 208 -13.05 2.72 -18.98
CA GLY A 208 -13.80 1.53 -18.61
C GLY A 208 -15.00 1.88 -17.73
N THR A 209 -15.63 0.86 -17.18
CA THR A 209 -16.69 1.01 -16.19
C THR A 209 -16.34 0.38 -14.86
N VAL A 210 -16.78 1.02 -13.79
CA VAL A 210 -16.58 0.56 -12.41
C VAL A 210 -17.89 0.64 -11.66
N ASN A 211 -18.20 -0.39 -10.86
CA ASN A 211 -19.40 -0.39 -10.02
C ASN A 211 -19.07 0.19 -8.64
N LEU A 212 -19.57 1.39 -8.35
CA LEU A 212 -19.25 2.08 -7.10
C LEU A 212 -20.31 1.82 -6.02
N PRO A 213 -19.95 1.21 -4.87
CA PRO A 213 -20.84 1.09 -3.74
C PRO A 213 -21.36 2.45 -3.25
N ALA A 214 -22.61 2.48 -2.81
CA ALA A 214 -23.17 3.68 -2.18
C ALA A 214 -22.55 3.88 -0.79
N GLY A 215 -22.22 5.12 -0.44
CA GLY A 215 -21.60 5.44 0.85
C GLY A 215 -20.07 5.26 0.90
N ALA A 216 -19.45 4.85 -0.21
CA ALA A 216 -18.01 4.60 -0.25
C ALA A 216 -17.19 5.89 -0.38
N SER A 217 -15.96 5.86 0.13
CA SER A 217 -14.97 6.92 0.01
C SER A 217 -13.65 6.32 -0.48
N TYR A 218 -12.87 7.12 -1.21
CA TYR A 218 -11.63 6.69 -1.82
C TYR A 218 -10.55 7.75 -1.70
N GLN A 219 -9.35 7.29 -1.40
CA GLN A 219 -8.11 7.97 -1.74
C GLN A 219 -7.45 7.17 -2.86
N MET A 220 -7.02 7.83 -3.92
CA MET A 220 -6.30 7.20 -5.02
C MET A 220 -4.95 7.88 -5.21
N LEU A 221 -3.90 7.07 -5.27
CA LEU A 221 -2.51 7.45 -5.48
C LEU A 221 -2.06 6.94 -6.85
N ILE A 222 -1.47 7.83 -7.64
CA ILE A 222 -1.01 7.51 -9.00
C ILE A 222 0.38 8.11 -9.20
N GLY A 223 1.40 7.27 -9.38
CA GLY A 223 2.80 7.72 -9.46
C GLY A 223 3.75 6.60 -9.88
N SER A 224 5.06 6.78 -9.70
CA SER A 224 6.04 5.76 -10.08
C SER A 224 5.85 4.42 -9.36
N SER A 225 6.51 3.37 -9.86
CA SER A 225 6.44 1.99 -9.34
C SER A 225 6.85 1.79 -7.87
N ASP A 226 7.33 2.86 -7.23
CA ASP A 226 7.53 2.95 -5.81
C ASP A 226 6.64 4.11 -5.32
N VAL A 227 5.51 3.76 -4.73
CA VAL A 227 4.46 4.71 -4.32
C VAL A 227 4.89 5.49 -3.07
N ALA A 228 6.02 5.11 -2.46
CA ALA A 228 6.70 5.85 -1.43
C ALA A 228 7.88 6.63 -2.03
N PRO A 229 8.00 7.95 -1.75
CA PRO A 229 7.11 8.76 -0.93
C PRO A 229 5.76 9.08 -1.61
N ILE A 230 4.65 8.90 -0.86
CA ILE A 230 3.30 9.29 -1.27
C ILE A 230 3.20 10.80 -1.60
N ALA A 231 3.99 11.65 -0.96
CA ALA A 231 4.01 13.08 -1.23
C ALA A 231 4.52 13.45 -2.65
N GLU A 232 5.11 12.50 -3.38
CA GLU A 232 5.62 12.70 -4.74
C GLU A 232 4.73 12.06 -5.82
N VAL A 233 3.58 11.49 -5.42
CA VAL A 233 2.61 10.89 -6.35
C VAL A 233 1.31 11.71 -6.39
N GLN A 234 0.57 11.61 -7.50
CA GLN A 234 -0.68 12.33 -7.65
C GLN A 234 -1.77 11.73 -6.76
N GLN A 235 -2.43 12.58 -5.96
CA GLN A 235 -3.41 12.15 -4.97
C GLN A 235 -4.80 12.71 -5.25
N TYR A 236 -5.81 11.83 -5.27
CA TYR A 236 -7.21 12.20 -5.52
C TYR A 236 -8.11 11.71 -4.38
N PHE A 237 -8.96 12.60 -3.87
CA PHE A 237 -9.94 12.29 -2.82
C PHE A 237 -11.36 12.44 -3.35
N TRP A 238 -12.14 11.38 -3.27
CA TRP A 238 -13.54 11.39 -3.74
C TRP A 238 -14.38 10.30 -3.08
N GLY A 239 -15.68 10.27 -3.34
CA GLY A 239 -16.58 9.24 -2.82
C GLY A 239 -17.93 9.26 -3.52
N THR A 240 -18.79 8.31 -3.19
CA THR A 240 -20.20 8.32 -3.62
C THR A 240 -21.11 9.14 -2.70
N VAL A 241 -20.51 9.75 -1.69
CA VAL A 241 -21.09 10.72 -0.76
C VAL A 241 -20.16 11.92 -0.65
N GLU A 242 -20.69 13.02 -0.12
CA GLU A 242 -19.89 14.21 0.17
C GLU A 242 -18.84 13.87 1.23
N LEU A 243 -17.56 13.97 0.86
CA LEU A 243 -16.47 13.85 1.83
C LEU A 243 -16.51 15.06 2.78
N PRO A 244 -16.21 14.92 4.07
CA PRO A 244 -16.04 16.08 4.93
C PRO A 244 -14.68 16.77 4.68
N ASP A 245 -14.51 17.98 5.21
CA ASP A 245 -13.21 18.67 5.26
C ASP A 245 -12.40 18.26 6.51
N ALA A 246 -12.76 17.14 7.13
CA ALA A 246 -12.10 16.64 8.33
C ALA A 246 -10.66 16.25 8.04
N VAL A 247 -9.80 16.54 9.01
CA VAL A 247 -8.38 16.22 8.98
C VAL A 247 -8.02 15.41 10.22
N VAL A 248 -7.18 14.39 10.07
CA VAL A 248 -6.51 13.73 11.19
C VAL A 248 -5.02 14.05 11.12
N SER A 249 -4.47 14.73 12.12
CA SER A 249 -3.07 15.19 12.10
C SER A 249 -2.38 15.10 13.45
N GLY A 250 -1.05 15.03 13.40
CA GLY A 250 -0.21 14.91 14.58
C GLY A 250 1.26 14.72 14.24
N ALA A 251 2.03 14.27 15.23
CA ALA A 251 3.43 13.93 15.07
C ALA A 251 3.81 12.68 15.86
N GLY A 252 4.70 11.88 15.25
CA GLY A 252 5.43 10.83 15.93
C GLY A 252 6.53 11.43 16.82
N ILE A 253 6.69 10.89 18.03
CA ILE A 253 7.77 11.22 18.95
C ILE A 253 8.76 10.07 18.93
N LEU A 254 9.98 10.36 18.49
CA LEU A 254 11.06 9.40 18.46
C LEU A 254 11.57 9.12 19.89
N SER A 255 11.70 7.85 20.25
CA SER A 255 12.31 7.42 21.51
C SER A 255 13.79 7.82 21.59
N GLU A 256 14.32 8.04 22.79
CA GLU A 256 15.75 8.34 22.97
C GLU A 256 16.64 7.23 22.41
N GLY A 257 17.75 7.62 21.75
CA GLY A 257 18.73 6.68 21.22
C GLY A 257 18.55 6.28 19.75
N PHE A 258 17.55 6.84 19.07
CA PHE A 258 17.30 6.62 17.64
C PHE A 258 17.51 7.91 16.82
N THR A 259 17.79 7.75 15.52
CA THR A 259 17.89 8.83 14.53
C THR A 259 17.13 8.45 13.26
N LEU A 260 16.61 9.43 12.51
CA LEU A 260 15.85 9.15 11.29
C LEU A 260 16.72 8.49 10.21
N SER A 261 16.13 7.56 9.47
CA SER A 261 16.69 7.06 8.22
C SER A 261 16.43 8.06 7.08
N ASP A 262 16.89 7.71 5.88
CA ASP A 262 16.56 8.38 4.62
C ASP A 262 15.18 7.99 4.05
N GLU A 263 14.54 6.96 4.62
CA GLU A 263 13.24 6.46 4.18
C GLU A 263 12.10 7.18 4.94
N PRO A 264 11.09 7.71 4.23
CA PRO A 264 9.94 8.32 4.85
C PRO A 264 9.07 7.26 5.52
N GLY A 265 8.68 7.48 6.77
CA GLY A 265 7.65 6.68 7.42
C GLY A 265 6.24 7.02 6.93
N SER A 266 5.24 6.28 7.42
CA SER A 266 3.84 6.48 7.02
C SER A 266 2.89 6.59 8.22
N ALA A 267 1.76 7.24 7.99
CA ALA A 267 0.61 7.29 8.87
C ALA A 267 -0.62 6.76 8.11
N VAL A 268 -1.34 5.80 8.70
CA VAL A 268 -2.49 5.13 8.10
C VAL A 268 -3.71 5.18 9.00
N LEU A 269 -4.90 5.38 8.43
CA LEU A 269 -6.17 5.11 9.09
C LEU A 269 -6.73 3.78 8.60
N ILE A 270 -7.02 2.90 9.56
CA ILE A 270 -7.52 1.55 9.33
C ILE A 270 -8.97 1.48 9.83
N ASP A 271 -9.86 1.01 8.97
CA ASP A 271 -11.25 0.72 9.34
C ASP A 271 -11.35 -0.70 9.92
N PRO A 272 -11.72 -0.84 11.21
CA PRO A 272 -11.80 -2.14 11.86
C PRO A 272 -12.92 -3.03 11.30
N GLU A 273 -13.98 -2.47 10.69
CA GLU A 273 -15.01 -3.27 10.02
C GLU A 273 -14.46 -3.87 8.72
N LEU A 274 -13.78 -3.05 7.89
CA LEU A 274 -13.11 -3.56 6.68
C LEU A 274 -12.02 -4.57 7.01
N TYR A 275 -11.27 -4.35 8.08
CA TYR A 275 -10.28 -5.30 8.59
C TYR A 275 -10.94 -6.64 8.96
N SER A 276 -12.07 -6.59 9.67
CA SER A 276 -12.82 -7.79 10.03
C SER A 276 -13.39 -8.51 8.80
N GLU A 277 -13.83 -7.78 7.78
CA GLU A 277 -14.32 -8.37 6.53
C GLU A 277 -13.18 -9.06 5.74
N ALA A 278 -12.02 -8.41 5.61
CA ALA A 278 -10.83 -8.98 4.99
C ALA A 278 -10.40 -10.27 5.71
N LEU A 279 -10.43 -10.26 7.05
CA LEU A 279 -10.13 -11.42 7.89
C LEU A 279 -11.04 -12.61 7.59
N MET A 280 -12.34 -12.36 7.42
CA MET A 280 -13.33 -13.39 7.12
C MET A 280 -13.22 -13.95 5.69
N ALA A 281 -12.68 -13.17 4.75
CA ALA A 281 -12.49 -13.60 3.37
C ALA A 281 -11.33 -14.60 3.20
N GLY A 282 -10.47 -14.76 4.21
CA GLY A 282 -9.33 -15.68 4.17
C GLY A 282 -8.26 -15.24 3.18
N ASP A 283 -8.12 -13.94 2.97
CA ASP A 283 -7.10 -13.40 2.07
C ASP A 283 -5.74 -13.35 2.77
N ASP A 284 -4.78 -14.14 2.28
CA ASP A 284 -3.40 -14.17 2.76
C ASP A 284 -2.61 -12.90 2.35
N THR A 285 -3.23 -12.01 1.55
CA THR A 285 -2.65 -10.71 1.20
C THR A 285 -3.05 -9.63 2.20
N ASP A 286 -2.01 -8.97 2.73
CA ASP A 286 -1.96 -7.84 3.67
C ASP A 286 -3.33 -7.30 4.17
N LEU A 287 -3.89 -7.96 5.19
CA LEU A 287 -5.18 -7.61 5.81
C LEU A 287 -5.26 -6.13 6.22
N PHE A 288 -4.13 -5.57 6.65
CA PHE A 288 -4.03 -4.16 7.01
C PHE A 288 -4.25 -3.28 5.80
N GLU A 289 -3.59 -3.56 4.68
CA GLU A 289 -3.73 -2.82 3.43
C GLU A 289 -5.18 -2.77 2.94
N ARG A 290 -5.89 -3.90 3.02
CA ARG A 290 -7.34 -3.98 2.67
C ARG A 290 -8.23 -3.07 3.50
N ALA A 291 -7.80 -2.75 4.71
CA ALA A 291 -8.57 -1.97 5.66
C ALA A 291 -8.14 -0.48 5.72
N ILE A 292 -7.08 -0.09 5.00
CA ILE A 292 -6.65 1.31 4.97
C ILE A 292 -7.71 2.15 4.25
N VAL A 293 -8.11 3.24 4.89
CA VAL A 293 -9.02 4.25 4.35
C VAL A 293 -8.26 5.49 3.91
N ARG A 294 -7.23 5.89 4.66
CA ARG A 294 -6.36 7.02 4.33
C ARG A 294 -4.91 6.71 4.67
N ILE A 295 -4.00 7.26 3.88
CA ILE A 295 -2.56 7.16 4.12
C ILE A 295 -1.86 8.48 3.79
N ALA A 296 -0.80 8.79 4.53
CA ALA A 296 0.08 9.93 4.29
C ALA A 296 1.51 9.58 4.75
N ASN A 297 2.51 10.29 4.20
CA ASN A 297 3.88 10.20 4.69
C ASN A 297 4.07 10.98 5.99
N LEU A 298 5.01 10.53 6.81
CA LEU A 298 5.64 11.34 7.83
C LEU A 298 6.67 12.27 7.18
N ASN A 299 6.66 13.55 7.55
CA ASN A 299 7.70 14.49 7.12
C ASN A 299 8.98 14.32 7.98
N GLU A 300 10.03 15.10 7.69
CA GLU A 300 11.30 15.09 8.44
C GLU A 300 11.16 15.40 9.95
N GLN A 301 10.03 15.97 10.37
CA GLN A 301 9.68 16.26 11.76
C GLN A 301 8.74 15.20 12.35
N LEU A 302 8.55 14.08 11.65
CA LEU A 302 7.59 13.01 11.94
C LEU A 302 6.13 13.49 12.02
N ALA A 303 5.81 14.63 11.43
CA ALA A 303 4.45 15.14 11.35
C ALA A 303 3.70 14.52 10.17
N PHE A 304 2.41 14.25 10.36
CA PHE A 304 1.50 13.75 9.33
C PHE A 304 0.21 14.57 9.29
N GLU A 305 -0.43 14.55 8.12
CA GLU A 305 -1.75 15.13 7.90
C GLU A 305 -2.55 14.24 6.92
N LEU A 306 -3.63 13.65 7.40
CA LEU A 306 -4.58 12.86 6.62
C LEU A 306 -5.80 13.72 6.32
N LYS A 307 -6.05 13.99 5.04
CA LYS A 307 -7.09 14.93 4.58
C LYS A 307 -8.37 14.22 4.17
N HIS A 308 -9.47 14.96 4.23
CA HIS A 308 -10.80 14.54 3.75
C HIS A 308 -11.22 13.19 4.34
N VAL A 309 -11.00 13.04 5.65
CA VAL A 309 -11.25 11.80 6.39
C VAL A 309 -12.76 11.64 6.59
N PRO A 310 -13.39 10.55 6.09
CA PRO A 310 -14.82 10.34 6.27
C PRO A 310 -15.21 10.24 7.75
N ASP A 311 -16.50 10.42 8.04
CA ASP A 311 -17.01 10.09 9.36
C ASP A 311 -16.90 8.58 9.61
N GLY A 312 -16.40 8.19 10.78
CA GLY A 312 -16.14 6.80 11.12
C GLY A 312 -15.30 6.65 12.39
N SER A 313 -15.02 5.41 12.75
CA SER A 313 -14.14 5.04 13.87
C SER A 313 -12.97 4.25 13.32
N TYR A 314 -11.76 4.75 13.49
CA TYR A 314 -10.55 4.24 12.84
C TYR A 314 -9.45 3.93 13.84
N MET A 315 -8.61 2.95 13.51
CA MET A 315 -7.30 2.80 14.15
C MET A 315 -6.27 3.65 13.40
N LEU A 316 -5.35 4.30 14.10
CA LEU A 316 -4.23 5.02 13.49
C LEU A 316 -2.95 4.21 13.64
N GLY A 317 -2.32 3.84 12.53
CA GLY A 317 -0.99 3.23 12.51
C GLY A 317 0.06 4.26 12.10
N LEU A 318 1.19 4.28 12.78
CA LEU A 318 2.40 4.97 12.35
C LEU A 318 3.54 3.95 12.25
N ASN A 319 4.37 4.08 11.23
CA ASN A 319 5.63 3.36 11.12
C ASN A 319 6.74 4.28 10.61
N GLN A 320 7.96 4.09 11.10
CA GLN A 320 9.13 4.85 10.71
C GLN A 320 10.40 3.99 10.82
N ASP A 321 11.15 3.93 9.73
CA ASP A 321 12.51 3.39 9.74
C ASP A 321 13.47 4.37 10.43
N VAL A 322 14.28 3.85 11.34
CA VAL A 322 15.25 4.62 12.11
C VAL A 322 16.58 3.88 12.19
N VAL A 323 17.59 4.58 12.68
CA VAL A 323 18.92 4.03 12.95
C VAL A 323 19.19 4.11 14.45
N ASP A 324 19.55 2.98 15.07
CA ASP A 324 19.92 2.89 16.48
C ASP A 324 21.33 3.44 16.76
N ALA A 325 21.71 3.52 18.05
CA ALA A 325 23.02 4.01 18.47
C ALA A 325 24.22 3.17 17.98
N GLN A 326 23.97 1.93 17.50
CA GLN A 326 24.98 1.03 16.94
C GLN A 326 25.06 1.12 15.41
N GLY A 327 24.19 1.90 14.78
CA GLY A 327 24.12 2.07 13.33
C GLY A 327 23.27 1.01 12.62
N ASN A 328 22.48 0.23 13.35
CA ASN A 328 21.55 -0.74 12.73
C ASN A 328 20.25 -0.05 12.34
N ARG A 329 19.67 -0.45 11.21
CA ARG A 329 18.30 -0.08 10.84
C ARG A 329 17.31 -0.83 11.72
N VAL A 330 16.34 -0.10 12.26
CA VAL A 330 15.26 -0.59 13.11
C VAL A 330 13.97 0.08 12.65
N GLU A 331 12.87 -0.65 12.57
CA GLU A 331 11.55 -0.06 12.35
C GLU A 331 10.90 0.22 13.71
N LEU A 332 10.43 1.45 13.91
CA LEU A 332 9.56 1.79 15.03
C LEU A 332 8.14 1.93 14.53
N GLY A 333 7.19 1.50 15.36
CA GLY A 333 5.78 1.61 15.04
C GLY A 333 4.94 1.96 16.25
N ALA A 334 3.72 2.40 15.97
CA ALA A 334 2.68 2.57 16.98
C ALA A 334 1.31 2.36 16.33
N PHE A 335 0.42 1.66 17.02
CA PHE A 335 -1.00 1.68 16.74
C PHE A 335 -1.70 2.43 17.87
N VAL A 336 -2.49 3.43 17.50
CA VAL A 336 -3.12 4.35 18.42
C VAL A 336 -4.60 4.47 18.13
N GLY A 337 -5.37 4.34 19.20
CA GLY A 337 -6.72 4.86 19.33
C GLY A 337 -6.77 6.17 20.09
N ILE A 338 -7.84 6.95 19.95
CA ILE A 338 -8.08 8.11 20.82
C ILE A 338 -9.40 7.90 21.56
N ASN A 339 -9.34 7.88 22.88
CA ASN A 339 -10.53 7.73 23.69
C ASN A 339 -11.26 9.07 23.80
N LEU A 340 -12.40 9.21 23.14
CA LEU A 340 -13.10 10.50 23.05
C LEU A 340 -13.79 10.96 24.34
N PHE A 341 -13.94 10.08 25.32
CA PHE A 341 -14.51 10.47 26.61
C PHE A 341 -13.46 11.12 27.51
N THR A 342 -12.18 10.83 27.30
CA THR A 342 -11.05 11.31 28.11
C THR A 342 -10.10 12.23 27.36
N GLY A 343 -10.06 12.16 26.02
CA GLY A 343 -9.10 12.88 25.18
C GLY A 343 -7.69 12.26 25.19
N GLU A 344 -7.55 11.06 25.76
CA GLU A 344 -6.26 10.38 25.91
C GLU A 344 -5.93 9.49 24.70
N VAL A 345 -4.62 9.38 24.44
CA VAL A 345 -4.03 8.42 23.50
C VAL A 345 -4.13 7.04 24.16
N ASP A 346 -5.02 6.20 23.63
CA ASP A 346 -5.36 4.89 24.20
C ASP A 346 -5.22 3.83 23.07
N PRO A 347 -4.24 2.91 23.15
CA PRO A 347 -4.05 1.84 22.17
C PRO A 347 -5.28 0.92 21.98
N ALA A 348 -6.24 0.97 22.91
CA ALA A 348 -7.51 0.24 22.84
C ALA A 348 -8.71 1.08 22.34
N ALA A 349 -8.51 2.39 22.11
CA ALA A 349 -9.56 3.27 21.60
C ALA A 349 -9.59 3.34 20.07
N LEU A 350 -10.52 4.12 19.50
CA LEU A 350 -10.59 4.37 18.05
C LEU A 350 -10.63 5.89 17.83
N ILE A 351 -9.90 6.38 16.84
CA ILE A 351 -10.07 7.75 16.36
C ILE A 351 -11.46 7.86 15.74
N GLN A 352 -12.30 8.71 16.32
CA GLN A 352 -13.62 8.95 15.75
C GLN A 352 -13.67 10.31 15.06
N VAL A 353 -14.06 10.29 13.80
CA VAL A 353 -14.41 11.49 13.04
C VAL A 353 -15.93 11.54 12.96
N VAL A 354 -16.53 12.62 13.47
CA VAL A 354 -18.00 12.77 13.55
C VAL A 354 -18.41 14.14 13.05
N ASN A 355 -19.40 14.18 12.15
CA ASN A 355 -19.91 15.40 11.53
C ASN A 355 -18.80 16.22 10.84
N GLY A 356 -17.79 15.54 10.29
CA GLY A 356 -16.64 16.16 9.65
C GLY A 356 -15.70 16.94 10.57
N ALA A 357 -15.71 16.65 11.87
CA ALA A 357 -14.81 17.29 12.83
C ALA A 357 -13.39 16.73 12.72
N SER A 358 -12.40 17.62 12.65
CA SER A 358 -10.98 17.24 12.63
C SER A 358 -10.49 16.75 14.00
N VAL A 359 -9.51 15.85 13.96
CA VAL A 359 -8.75 15.36 15.12
C VAL A 359 -7.29 15.75 14.91
N THR A 360 -6.78 16.70 15.68
CA THR A 360 -5.46 17.32 15.42
C THR A 360 -4.54 17.22 16.63
N ASP A 361 -3.27 17.59 16.41
CA ASP A 361 -2.26 17.75 17.44
C ASP A 361 -1.92 16.47 18.21
N LEU A 362 -2.14 15.31 17.58
CA LEU A 362 -1.81 14.01 18.16
C LEU A 362 -0.31 13.88 18.38
N GLN A 363 0.07 13.33 19.53
CA GLN A 363 1.46 13.11 19.92
C GLN A 363 1.63 11.62 20.22
N ILE A 364 2.37 10.91 19.37
CA ILE A 364 2.41 9.45 19.39
C ILE A 364 3.83 8.99 19.57
N VAL A 365 4.13 8.35 20.68
CA VAL A 365 5.49 7.83 20.94
C VAL A 365 5.72 6.59 20.08
N LEU A 366 6.72 6.66 19.20
CA LEU A 366 7.17 5.54 18.39
C LEU A 366 8.12 4.66 19.20
N GLN A 367 7.84 3.37 19.20
CA GLN A 367 8.59 2.38 19.98
C GLN A 367 8.94 1.18 19.09
N THR A 368 9.95 0.44 19.52
CA THR A 368 10.23 -0.85 18.89
C THR A 368 9.04 -1.76 19.13
N PRO A 369 8.61 -2.55 18.12
CA PRO A 369 7.65 -3.62 18.36
C PRO A 369 8.12 -4.47 19.55
N PRO A 370 7.25 -4.81 20.51
CA PRO A 370 7.65 -5.63 21.64
C PRO A 370 8.23 -6.96 21.15
N GLU A 371 9.35 -7.40 21.75
CA GLU A 371 9.92 -8.70 21.39
C GLU A 371 8.86 -9.80 21.56
N PRO A 372 8.73 -10.73 20.59
CA PRO A 372 7.85 -11.88 20.74
C PRO A 372 8.22 -12.67 22.00
N VAL A 373 7.36 -12.63 23.01
CA VAL A 373 7.58 -13.45 24.21
C VAL A 373 7.25 -14.90 23.87
N ASP A 374 8.26 -15.76 23.95
CA ASP A 374 8.18 -17.19 23.67
C ASP A 374 7.27 -17.88 24.71
N ILE A 375 5.98 -18.06 24.39
CA ILE A 375 5.03 -18.70 25.29
C ILE A 375 5.24 -20.22 25.27
N ARG A 376 5.94 -20.73 26.29
CA ARG A 376 6.07 -22.19 26.50
C ARG A 376 4.82 -22.73 27.21
N ALA A 377 4.00 -23.43 26.45
CA ALA A 377 2.88 -24.30 26.88
C ALA A 377 1.95 -23.70 27.96
N VAL A 378 0.82 -23.16 27.52
CA VAL A 378 -0.28 -22.77 28.41
C VAL A 378 -1.15 -23.99 28.71
N SER A 379 -1.38 -24.29 30.00
CA SER A 379 -2.30 -25.36 30.42
C SER A 379 -3.69 -24.78 30.67
N VAL A 380 -4.69 -25.24 29.91
CA VAL A 380 -6.10 -24.95 30.16
C VAL A 380 -6.54 -25.75 31.38
N GLN A 381 -6.96 -25.06 32.44
CA GLN A 381 -7.30 -25.73 33.71
C GLN A 381 -8.74 -26.25 33.75
N SER A 382 -9.68 -25.48 33.21
CA SER A 382 -11.10 -25.84 33.14
C SER A 382 -11.80 -24.99 32.08
N VAL A 383 -12.85 -25.54 31.49
CA VAL A 383 -13.72 -24.86 30.54
C VAL A 383 -15.12 -24.79 31.16
N ASP A 384 -15.65 -23.58 31.24
CA ASP A 384 -17.03 -23.32 31.61
C ASP A 384 -17.87 -23.23 30.33
N ALA A 385 -18.64 -24.30 30.09
CA ALA A 385 -19.51 -24.45 28.94
C ALA A 385 -20.78 -23.57 29.00
N GLU A 386 -21.17 -23.05 30.17
CA GLU A 386 -22.32 -22.14 30.28
C GLU A 386 -21.93 -20.71 29.88
N THR A 387 -20.68 -20.33 30.12
CA THR A 387 -20.17 -18.97 29.85
C THR A 387 -19.21 -18.90 28.66
N ASN A 388 -18.93 -20.02 27.98
CA ASN A 388 -17.91 -20.09 26.92
C ASN A 388 -16.59 -19.45 27.38
N SER A 389 -16.07 -19.84 28.56
CA SER A 389 -14.82 -19.30 29.08
C SER A 389 -13.90 -20.40 29.59
N PHE A 390 -12.59 -20.15 29.62
CA PHE A 390 -11.61 -21.08 30.17
C PHE A 390 -10.54 -20.34 30.96
N PHE A 391 -9.83 -21.06 31.84
CA PHE A 391 -8.78 -20.46 32.66
C PHE A 391 -7.39 -20.91 32.24
N ILE A 392 -6.45 -19.96 32.19
CA ILE A 392 -5.02 -20.20 31.96
C ILE A 392 -4.21 -19.85 33.21
N GLN A 393 -3.05 -20.48 33.38
CA GLN A 393 -2.10 -20.15 34.45
C GLN A 393 -0.88 -19.40 33.89
N ARG A 394 -0.58 -18.24 34.49
CA ARG A 394 0.63 -17.44 34.20
C ARG A 394 1.26 -17.02 35.53
N ASN A 395 2.55 -17.26 35.72
CA ASN A 395 3.29 -16.85 36.93
C ASN A 395 2.63 -17.25 38.27
N GLY A 396 1.87 -18.35 38.30
CA GLY A 396 1.14 -18.82 39.49
C GLY A 396 -0.24 -18.15 39.71
N GLN A 397 -0.71 -17.34 38.75
CA GLN A 397 -2.00 -16.67 38.77
C GLN A 397 -2.94 -17.22 37.69
N GLN A 398 -4.23 -17.27 38.02
CA GLN A 398 -5.29 -17.78 37.15
C GLN A 398 -5.94 -16.62 36.37
N VAL A 399 -5.87 -16.67 35.04
CA VAL A 399 -6.49 -15.65 34.15
C VAL A 399 -7.68 -16.28 33.43
N ARG A 400 -8.81 -15.56 33.41
CA ARG A 400 -10.02 -16.00 32.71
C ARG A 400 -10.01 -15.50 31.28
N VAL A 401 -10.19 -16.43 30.34
CA VAL A 401 -10.35 -16.17 28.91
C VAL A 401 -11.79 -16.39 28.54
N ASP A 402 -12.48 -15.36 28.08
CA ASP A 402 -13.86 -15.37 27.66
C ASP A 402 -13.93 -15.44 26.12
N VAL A 403 -14.58 -16.45 25.57
CA VAL A 403 -14.78 -16.61 24.11
C VAL A 403 -16.25 -16.44 23.72
N SER A 404 -17.09 -15.93 24.62
CA SER A 404 -18.53 -15.72 24.39
C SER A 404 -18.87 -14.67 23.33
N GLN A 405 -17.93 -13.76 23.03
CA GLN A 405 -18.08 -12.72 22.00
C GLN A 405 -17.36 -13.01 20.68
N ALA A 406 -16.63 -14.13 20.58
CA ALA A 406 -16.15 -14.60 19.28
C ALA A 406 -17.40 -14.88 18.43
N LEU A 407 -17.61 -14.07 17.38
CA LEU A 407 -18.79 -14.13 16.54
C LEU A 407 -19.05 -15.59 16.17
N MET A 408 -20.22 -16.10 16.57
CA MET A 408 -20.56 -17.51 16.39
C MET A 408 -20.48 -17.87 14.90
N ILE A 409 -19.40 -18.58 14.55
CA ILE A 409 -19.39 -19.46 13.38
C ILE A 409 -20.55 -20.43 13.62
N THR A 410 -21.61 -20.26 12.85
CA THR A 410 -22.82 -21.08 12.98
C THR A 410 -22.48 -22.47 12.44
N LEU A 411 -21.98 -23.35 13.29
CA LEU A 411 -21.83 -24.77 12.99
C LEU A 411 -22.90 -25.52 13.76
N ASP A 412 -23.71 -26.28 13.02
CA ASP A 412 -24.80 -27.03 13.57
C ASP A 412 -24.31 -28.11 14.54
N GLN A 413 -24.81 -28.03 15.77
CA GLN A 413 -24.82 -29.11 16.76
C GLN A 413 -23.49 -29.85 16.99
N ARG A 414 -22.53 -29.21 17.68
CA ARG A 414 -21.41 -29.92 18.31
C ARG A 414 -21.02 -29.34 19.66
N ASN A 415 -20.48 -30.21 20.52
CA ASN A 415 -20.28 -30.02 21.96
C ASN A 415 -19.13 -29.00 22.21
N PRO A 416 -19.00 -28.38 23.41
CA PRO A 416 -17.91 -27.43 23.74
C PRO A 416 -16.50 -27.98 23.49
N GLU A 417 -16.32 -29.31 23.57
CA GLU A 417 -15.07 -30.00 23.26
C GLU A 417 -14.66 -29.90 21.77
N ASP A 418 -15.61 -29.70 20.85
CA ASP A 418 -15.33 -29.52 19.42
C ASP A 418 -14.93 -28.06 19.09
N ILE A 419 -15.39 -27.07 19.86
CA ILE A 419 -14.92 -25.67 19.78
C ILE A 419 -13.47 -25.59 20.23
N ILE A 420 -13.12 -26.32 21.29
CA ILE A 420 -11.75 -26.55 21.74
C ILE A 420 -10.95 -27.25 20.62
N ALA A 421 -11.51 -28.26 19.93
CA ALA A 421 -10.82 -28.90 18.81
C ALA A 421 -10.60 -27.99 17.58
N ILE A 422 -11.44 -26.97 17.37
CA ILE A 422 -11.25 -25.92 16.34
C ILE A 422 -10.14 -24.94 16.75
N PHE A 423 -9.97 -24.66 18.04
CA PHE A 423 -8.78 -23.99 18.59
C PHE A 423 -7.48 -24.80 18.40
N PHE A 424 -7.57 -26.12 18.21
CA PHE A 424 -6.44 -27.05 18.33
C PHE A 424 -6.42 -28.11 17.23
N SER A 425 -6.49 -27.73 15.95
CA SER A 425 -6.57 -28.66 14.82
C SER A 425 -5.56 -29.83 14.91
N GLY A 426 -6.02 -30.98 15.40
CA GLY A 426 -5.46 -32.32 15.11
C GLY A 426 -4.09 -32.70 15.68
N ASN A 427 -3.27 -31.81 16.26
CA ASN A 427 -1.99 -32.22 16.87
C ASN A 427 -1.51 -31.27 17.97
N ILE A 428 -1.07 -31.85 19.10
CA ILE A 428 -0.60 -31.12 20.30
C ILE A 428 0.81 -30.53 20.10
N GLU A 429 1.54 -30.92 19.05
CA GLU A 429 2.94 -30.52 18.86
C GLU A 429 3.13 -29.17 18.16
N ASP A 430 2.09 -28.59 17.53
CA ASP A 430 2.16 -27.27 16.85
C ASP A 430 1.86 -26.08 17.80
N LEU A 431 2.04 -26.31 19.11
CA LEU A 431 1.94 -25.34 20.21
C LEU A 431 3.04 -24.26 20.12
N ALA A 432 2.88 -23.27 19.26
CA ALA A 432 3.70 -22.07 19.37
C ALA A 432 2.95 -20.85 18.85
N GLN A 433 2.95 -19.78 19.65
CA GLN A 433 2.66 -18.41 19.26
C GLN A 433 1.18 -17.96 19.29
N LEU A 434 0.53 -18.13 20.45
CA LEU A 434 -0.36 -17.06 20.90
C LEU A 434 0.52 -15.99 21.55
N ILE A 435 0.92 -14.94 20.83
CA ILE A 435 1.70 -13.85 21.41
C ILE A 435 0.72 -12.86 22.03
N LEU A 436 0.68 -12.79 23.37
CA LEU A 436 -0.03 -11.73 24.10
C LEU A 436 0.99 -10.64 24.41
N PRO A 437 0.99 -9.48 23.73
CA PRO A 437 1.96 -8.43 23.99
C PRO A 437 1.53 -7.58 25.19
N ILE A 438 1.23 -8.20 26.34
CA ILE A 438 0.84 -7.45 27.55
C ILE A 438 1.51 -8.07 28.77
N SER A 439 2.50 -7.35 29.31
CA SER A 439 3.26 -7.69 30.52
C SER A 439 2.44 -7.54 31.81
N ASP A 440 1.29 -6.89 31.77
CA ASP A 440 0.66 -6.28 32.95
C ASP A 440 -0.72 -6.86 33.33
N LEU A 441 -1.04 -8.09 32.89
CA LEU A 441 -2.28 -8.77 33.27
C LEU A 441 -2.34 -9.06 34.78
N MET A 442 -3.42 -8.64 35.45
CA MET A 442 -3.65 -8.81 36.88
C MET A 442 -4.73 -9.86 37.19
N ALA A 443 -4.78 -10.32 38.44
CA ALA A 443 -5.82 -11.24 38.89
C ALA A 443 -7.20 -10.58 38.85
N GLY A 444 -8.13 -11.16 38.09
CA GLY A 444 -9.50 -10.64 37.90
C GLY A 444 -9.76 -10.06 36.50
N ASP A 445 -8.70 -9.79 35.72
CA ASP A 445 -8.86 -9.35 34.33
C ASP A 445 -9.54 -10.42 33.48
N THR A 446 -10.35 -9.96 32.53
CA THR A 446 -11.02 -10.83 31.55
C THR A 446 -10.41 -10.58 30.18
N VAL A 447 -9.89 -11.63 29.56
CA VAL A 447 -9.38 -11.59 28.19
C VAL A 447 -10.49 -12.10 27.26
N SER A 448 -11.14 -11.23 26.51
CA SER A 448 -12.16 -11.57 25.51
C SER A 448 -11.53 -11.80 24.14
N VAL A 449 -11.69 -12.98 23.54
CA VAL A 449 -11.28 -13.19 22.15
C VAL A 449 -12.45 -12.88 21.24
N LEU A 450 -12.30 -11.88 20.37
CA LEU A 450 -13.35 -11.40 19.46
C LEU A 450 -13.32 -12.09 18.10
N GLY A 451 -12.18 -12.65 17.69
CA GLY A 451 -12.03 -13.36 16.42
C GLY A 451 -10.69 -14.09 16.30
N PHE A 452 -10.59 -15.00 15.34
CA PHE A 452 -9.36 -15.72 15.01
C PHE A 452 -9.17 -15.84 13.50
N SER A 453 -7.93 -15.90 13.07
CA SER A 453 -7.49 -16.23 11.71
C SER A 453 -6.51 -17.39 11.76
N LEU A 454 -6.62 -18.28 10.78
CA LEU A 454 -5.81 -19.48 10.63
C LEU A 454 -5.09 -19.39 9.29
N THR A 455 -3.77 -19.48 9.30
CA THR A 455 -2.97 -19.73 8.10
C THR A 455 -2.36 -21.14 8.15
N GLU A 456 -1.67 -21.58 7.10
CA GLU A 456 -0.97 -22.87 7.11
C GLU A 456 0.13 -22.96 8.19
N THR A 457 0.58 -21.82 8.74
CA THR A 457 1.76 -21.75 9.62
C THR A 457 1.55 -20.94 10.91
N ALA A 458 0.44 -20.22 11.07
CA ALA A 458 0.19 -19.38 12.23
C ALA A 458 -1.30 -19.23 12.57
N ILE A 459 -1.55 -18.86 13.83
CA ILE A 459 -2.89 -18.48 14.32
C ILE A 459 -2.80 -17.04 14.81
N GLN A 460 -3.67 -16.17 14.32
CA GLN A 460 -3.81 -14.80 14.80
C GLN A 460 -5.15 -14.64 15.53
N ALA A 461 -5.18 -13.95 16.67
CA ALA A 461 -6.39 -13.73 17.44
C ALA A 461 -6.61 -12.24 17.71
N LEU A 462 -7.83 -11.77 17.49
CA LEU A 462 -8.27 -10.44 17.92
C LEU A 462 -8.75 -10.54 19.37
N ILE A 463 -8.12 -9.79 20.26
CA ILE A 463 -8.31 -9.91 21.70
C ILE A 463 -8.65 -8.54 22.30
N VAL A 464 -9.71 -8.49 23.11
CA VAL A 464 -10.08 -7.36 23.95
C VAL A 464 -9.87 -7.75 25.40
N ILE A 465 -9.10 -6.96 26.15
CA ILE A 465 -8.89 -7.20 27.57
C ILE A 465 -9.76 -6.22 28.36
N ARG A 466 -10.62 -6.76 29.22
CA ARG A 466 -11.38 -6.01 30.20
C ARG A 466 -10.68 -6.14 31.54
N GLN A 467 -10.04 -5.07 31.97
CA GLN A 467 -9.48 -5.02 33.32
C GLN A 467 -10.62 -5.16 34.34
N ALA A 468 -10.36 -5.89 35.43
CA ALA A 468 -11.32 -5.94 36.53
C ALA A 468 -11.59 -4.50 37.01
N PRO A 469 -12.85 -4.13 37.33
CA PRO A 469 -13.10 -2.87 38.00
C PRO A 469 -12.29 -2.84 39.29
N SER A 470 -11.52 -1.76 39.49
CA SER A 470 -10.65 -1.55 40.65
C SER A 470 -11.43 -1.79 41.95
N GLN A 471 -11.32 -3.00 42.50
CA GLN A 471 -11.57 -3.26 43.90
C GLN A 471 -10.20 -3.48 44.54
N THR A 472 -9.87 -2.50 45.39
CA THR A 472 -8.78 -2.44 46.37
C THR A 472 -7.36 -2.42 45.79
N ARG A 473 -6.93 -1.26 45.27
CA ARG A 473 -5.50 -0.89 45.38
C ARG A 473 -5.14 -0.87 46.86
N SER A 474 -4.11 -1.63 47.23
CA SER A 474 -3.64 -1.71 48.62
C SER A 474 -3.02 -0.38 49.04
N ALA A 475 -3.28 0.05 50.28
CA ALA A 475 -2.60 1.22 50.86
C ALA A 475 -1.18 0.90 51.37
N ASP A 476 -0.74 -0.36 51.21
CA ASP A 476 0.64 -0.84 51.39
C ASP A 476 1.42 -0.53 50.10
N MET A 477 2.15 0.59 50.10
CA MET A 477 2.82 1.17 48.94
C MET A 477 4.29 0.77 48.86
N ASP A 478 4.92 0.34 49.95
CA ASP A 478 6.29 -0.19 49.94
C ASP A 478 6.36 -1.74 49.85
N GLY A 479 5.22 -2.41 49.98
CA GLY A 479 5.04 -3.84 49.75
C GLY A 479 5.51 -4.72 50.90
N ASP A 480 5.61 -4.18 52.12
CA ASP A 480 6.10 -4.90 53.29
C ASP A 480 5.02 -5.69 54.07
N GLY A 481 3.75 -5.53 53.69
CA GLY A 481 2.62 -6.32 54.15
C GLY A 481 1.77 -5.67 55.24
N ASP A 482 2.08 -4.44 55.66
CA ASP A 482 1.22 -3.62 56.51
C ASP A 482 1.05 -2.18 55.98
N VAL A 483 0.08 -1.46 56.55
CA VAL A 483 -0.17 -0.05 56.19
C VAL A 483 0.24 0.83 57.35
N ASP A 484 1.43 1.42 57.29
CA ASP A 484 2.05 2.12 58.38
C ASP A 484 2.58 3.52 58.00
N PHE A 485 3.45 4.10 58.84
CA PHE A 485 3.96 5.45 58.61
C PHE A 485 4.88 5.53 57.37
N SER A 486 5.51 4.43 56.95
CA SER A 486 6.35 4.32 55.76
C SER A 486 5.51 4.53 54.49
N ASP A 487 4.34 3.89 54.41
CA ASP A 487 3.36 4.12 53.33
C ASP A 487 2.83 5.55 53.33
N PHE A 488 2.62 6.12 54.52
CA PHE A 488 2.20 7.52 54.64
C PHE A 488 3.24 8.48 54.06
N LEU A 489 4.54 8.19 54.18
CA LEU A 489 5.58 9.02 53.58
C LEU A 489 5.56 8.94 52.05
N LEU A 490 5.26 7.76 51.49
CA LEU A 490 5.09 7.57 50.04
C LEU A 490 3.83 8.29 49.52
N PHE A 491 2.72 8.20 50.25
CA PHE A 491 1.49 8.93 49.96
C PHE A 491 1.70 10.45 50.03
N ALA A 492 2.32 10.94 51.11
CA ALA A 492 2.55 12.36 51.32
C ALA A 492 3.50 12.98 50.30
N ALA A 493 4.45 12.19 49.77
CA ALA A 493 5.34 12.63 48.70
C ALA A 493 4.61 12.89 47.37
N ALA A 494 3.50 12.19 47.14
CA ALA A 494 2.67 12.32 45.95
C ALA A 494 1.42 13.20 46.15
N PHE A 495 1.12 13.63 47.38
CA PHE A 495 -0.12 14.36 47.68
C PHE A 495 -0.25 15.68 46.91
N GLY A 496 -1.39 15.87 46.24
CA GLY A 496 -1.69 17.02 45.40
C GLY A 496 -1.10 16.94 43.99
N THR A 497 -0.55 15.79 43.59
CA THR A 497 -0.13 15.53 42.21
C THR A 497 -1.23 14.80 41.46
N SER A 498 -1.30 15.05 40.16
CA SER A 498 -2.19 14.33 39.24
C SER A 498 -1.34 13.53 38.26
N GLU A 499 -1.96 12.54 37.61
CA GLU A 499 -1.33 11.73 36.58
C GLU A 499 -0.65 12.61 35.52
N GLY A 500 0.59 12.27 35.18
CA GLY A 500 1.45 13.06 34.28
C GLY A 500 2.25 14.20 34.93
N VAL A 501 2.08 14.50 36.22
CA VAL A 501 2.91 15.50 36.94
C VAL A 501 4.13 14.83 37.59
N PRO A 502 5.36 15.36 37.44
CA PRO A 502 6.53 14.83 38.16
C PRO A 502 6.30 14.76 39.66
N GLY A 503 6.47 13.57 40.25
CA GLY A 503 6.15 13.29 41.65
C GLY A 503 4.83 12.55 41.86
N TYR A 504 4.05 12.33 40.81
CA TYR A 504 2.89 11.42 40.85
C TYR A 504 3.33 9.97 41.13
N ASN A 505 2.61 9.33 42.04
CA ASN A 505 2.77 7.92 42.37
C ASN A 505 1.40 7.22 42.22
N ALA A 506 1.27 6.36 41.22
CA ALA A 506 0.02 5.65 40.95
C ALA A 506 -0.44 4.74 42.10
N ALA A 507 0.48 4.32 42.99
CA ALA A 507 0.11 3.58 44.20
C ALA A 507 -0.58 4.46 45.25
N ALA A 508 -0.45 5.79 45.16
CA ALA A 508 -1.06 6.76 46.06
C ALA A 508 -2.44 7.27 45.60
N ASP A 509 -2.82 7.04 44.34
CA ASP A 509 -4.17 7.25 43.79
C ASP A 509 -5.03 6.00 44.06
N LEU A 510 -5.65 5.99 45.24
CA LEU A 510 -6.34 4.83 45.81
C LEU A 510 -7.79 4.71 45.35
N ASP A 511 -8.43 5.81 44.95
CA ASP A 511 -9.76 5.78 44.31
C ASP A 511 -9.71 5.67 42.79
N GLY A 512 -8.54 5.94 42.18
CA GLY A 512 -8.33 5.76 40.75
C GLY A 512 -8.88 6.89 39.91
N ASP A 513 -9.08 8.08 40.47
CA ASP A 513 -9.56 9.26 39.77
C ASP A 513 -8.45 10.06 39.06
N GLY A 514 -7.20 9.59 39.15
CA GLY A 514 -6.04 10.19 38.50
C GLY A 514 -5.44 11.37 39.27
N THR A 515 -5.89 11.65 40.48
CA THR A 515 -5.32 12.69 41.35
C THR A 515 -5.12 12.18 42.77
N VAL A 516 -3.90 12.26 43.29
CA VAL A 516 -3.64 11.97 44.71
C VAL A 516 -4.18 13.12 45.57
N ALA A 517 -5.41 12.98 46.03
CA ALA A 517 -6.17 14.01 46.71
C ALA A 517 -6.62 13.59 48.12
N PHE A 518 -7.46 14.43 48.72
CA PHE A 518 -8.04 14.14 50.02
C PHE A 518 -8.96 12.91 50.00
N SER A 519 -9.55 12.57 48.84
CA SER A 519 -10.37 11.37 48.68
C SER A 519 -9.54 10.10 48.90
N ASP A 520 -8.33 10.03 48.35
CA ASP A 520 -7.38 8.93 48.59
C ASP A 520 -6.92 8.88 50.03
N PHE A 521 -6.70 10.04 50.65
CA PHE A 521 -6.33 10.10 52.06
C PHE A 521 -7.41 9.46 52.96
N LEU A 522 -8.69 9.57 52.61
CA LEU A 522 -9.76 8.92 53.37
C LEU A 522 -9.69 7.38 53.24
N ILE A 523 -9.27 6.87 52.09
CA ILE A 523 -9.06 5.44 51.85
C ILE A 523 -7.82 4.96 52.63
N PHE A 524 -6.72 5.69 52.53
CA PHE A 524 -5.48 5.44 53.27
C PHE A 524 -5.71 5.43 54.79
N ALA A 525 -6.36 6.47 55.33
CA ALA A 525 -6.64 6.59 56.76
C ALA A 525 -7.55 5.48 57.29
N ASN A 526 -8.42 4.93 56.45
CA ASN A 526 -9.22 3.78 56.81
C ASN A 526 -8.41 2.47 56.83
N ALA A 527 -7.33 2.37 56.07
CA ALA A 527 -6.42 1.23 56.03
C ALA A 527 -5.29 1.29 57.08
N PHE A 528 -4.93 2.48 57.55
CA PHE A 528 -3.79 2.71 58.46
C PHE A 528 -3.83 1.84 59.74
N GLY A 529 -2.71 1.17 60.01
CA GLY A 529 -2.53 0.26 61.14
C GLY A 529 -3.14 -1.13 60.95
N LYS A 530 -3.49 -1.51 59.72
CA LYS A 530 -4.02 -2.85 59.37
C LYS A 530 -3.02 -3.59 58.46
N PRO A 531 -3.00 -4.94 58.49
CA PRO A 531 -2.31 -5.74 57.48
C PRO A 531 -2.89 -5.51 56.08
N ALA A 532 -2.07 -5.61 55.04
CA ALA A 532 -2.53 -5.58 53.65
C ALA A 532 -3.47 -6.78 53.39
N GLY A 533 -4.72 -6.52 52.96
CA GLY A 533 -5.75 -7.55 52.80
C GLY A 533 -6.92 -7.13 51.93
#